data_AF-A0A7V7RLF1-F1
#
_entry.id   AF-A0A7V7RLF1-F1
#
_cell.length_a   1.000
_cell.length_b   1.000
_cell.length_c   1.000
_cell.angle_alpha   90.00
_cell.angle_beta   90.00
_cell.angle_gamma   90.00
#
_symmetry.space_group_name_H-M   'P 1'
#
loop_
_entity.id
_entity.type
_entity.pdbx_description
1 polymer ?
#
loop_
_entity_poly.entity_id
_entity_poly.type
_entity_poly.pdbx_seq_one_letter_code
_entity_poly.pdbx_strand_id
1 'polypeptide(L)' 'MEVLFGTVAYFEQEIRRHVLKEEKNKIVQIAENLELDLKFNFVCHEDLRKECLQNLSQASKKLLQATDQKLEKIPC' A
#
# COMPACT_ATOMS: atom_id res chain seq x y z
N MET A 1 -13.38 11.09 -6.38
CA MET A 1 -13.88 9.70 -6.32
C MET A 1 -13.66 9.23 -4.90
N GLU A 2 -14.73 8.92 -4.18
CA GLU A 2 -14.59 8.35 -2.84
C GLU A 2 -13.96 6.96 -2.99
N VAL A 3 -12.89 6.71 -2.25
CA VAL A 3 -12.19 5.43 -2.30
C VAL A 3 -12.62 4.63 -1.08
N LEU A 4 -13.26 3.48 -1.32
CA LEU A 4 -13.81 2.64 -0.26
C LEU A 4 -12.69 2.07 0.60
N PHE A 5 -12.81 2.22 1.91
CA PHE A 5 -11.88 1.68 2.89
C PHE A 5 -11.65 0.19 2.65
N GLY A 6 -10.40 -0.25 2.78
CA GLY A 6 -10.02 -1.66 2.63
C GLY A 6 -9.84 -2.13 1.18
N THR A 7 -10.16 -1.31 0.18
CA THR A 7 -9.87 -1.63 -1.23
C THR A 7 -8.39 -1.40 -1.56
N VAL A 8 -7.91 -2.03 -2.64
CA VAL A 8 -6.54 -1.81 -3.16
C VAL A 8 -6.29 -0.32 -3.45
N ALA A 9 -7.27 0.37 -4.05
CA ALA A 9 -7.15 1.79 -4.38
C ALA A 9 -7.02 2.66 -3.11
N TYR A 10 -7.72 2.30 -2.02
CA TYR A 10 -7.62 2.99 -0.75
C TYR A 10 -6.20 2.90 -0.19
N PHE A 11 -5.64 1.69 -0.14
CA PHE A 11 -4.27 1.51 0.37
C PHE A 11 -3.21 2.15 -0.54
N GLU A 12 -3.38 2.11 -1.87
CA GLU A 12 -2.49 2.83 -2.79
C GLU A 12 -2.50 4.34 -2.49
N GLN A 13 -3.68 4.92 -2.26
CA GLN A 13 -3.81 6.33 -1.93
C GLN A 13 -3.16 6.64 -0.58
N GLU A 14 -3.38 5.81 0.43
CA GLU A 14 -2.87 6.03 1.78
C GLU A 14 -1.33 5.96 1.82
N ILE A 15 -0.74 4.97 1.15
CA ILE A 15 0.71 4.87 1.03
C ILE A 15 1.25 6.10 0.28
N ARG A 16 0.63 6.48 -0.85
CA ARG A 16 1.08 7.65 -1.64
C ARG A 16 0.98 8.97 -0.87
N ARG A 17 0.01 9.14 0.04
CA ARG A 17 -0.10 10.34 0.90
C ARG A 17 1.10 10.53 1.81
N HIS A 18 1.75 9.43 2.21
CA HIS A 18 2.88 9.45 3.13
C HIS A 18 4.25 9.33 2.42
N VAL A 19 4.25 9.19 1.10
CA VAL A 19 5.45 9.04 0.28
C VAL A 19 5.58 10.24 -0.66
N LEU A 20 6.38 11.25 -0.30
CA LEU A 20 6.59 12.47 -1.09
C LEU A 20 7.31 12.24 -2.43
N LYS A 21 8.15 11.21 -2.49
CA LYS A 21 8.83 10.68 -3.68
C LYS A 21 8.83 9.18 -3.54
N GLU A 22 8.58 8.45 -4.62
CA GLU A 22 8.43 6.98 -4.70
C GLU A 22 9.66 6.20 -4.16
N GLU A 23 9.92 6.34 -2.87
CA GLU A 23 11.02 5.73 -2.14
C GLU A 23 10.55 4.35 -1.68
N LYS A 24 11.10 3.29 -2.28
CA LYS A 24 10.71 1.90 -1.98
C LYS A 24 10.73 1.59 -0.49
N ASN A 25 11.77 2.03 0.21
CA ASN A 25 11.91 1.78 1.65
C ASN A 25 10.74 2.39 2.45
N LYS A 26 10.28 3.59 2.07
CA LYS A 26 9.13 4.23 2.71
C LYS A 26 7.82 3.52 2.37
N ILE A 27 7.66 3.08 1.12
CA ILE A 27 6.49 2.28 0.69
C ILE A 27 6.36 1.03 1.55
N VAL A 28 7.47 0.29 1.74
CA VAL A 28 7.50 -0.91 2.59
C VAL A 28 7.17 -0.56 4.03
N GLN A 29 7.84 0.45 4.61
CA GLN A 29 7.62 0.85 6.00
C GLN A 29 6.15 1.25 6.29
N ILE A 30 5.52 2.00 5.38
CA ILE A 30 4.12 2.41 5.56
C ILE A 30 3.19 1.20 5.41
N ALA A 31 3.46 0.30 4.46
CA ALA A 31 2.68 -0.93 4.31
C ALA A 31 2.78 -1.82 5.55
N GLU A 32 3.97 -1.96 6.14
CA GLU A 32 4.17 -2.70 7.41
C GLU A 32 3.38 -2.07 8.57
N ASN A 33 3.40 -0.74 8.69
CA ASN A 33 2.63 -0.05 9.73
C ASN A 33 1.11 -0.27 9.58
N LEU A 34 0.60 -0.13 8.35
CA LEU A 34 -0.81 -0.41 8.05
C LEU A 34 -1.19 -1.87 8.30
N GLU A 35 -0.28 -2.81 8.03
CA GLU A 35 -0.48 -4.23 8.32
C GLU A 35 -0.56 -4.49 9.83
N LEU A 36 0.30 -3.87 10.63
CA LEU A 36 0.23 -3.94 12.09
C LEU A 36 -1.09 -3.37 12.62
N ASP A 37 -1.54 -2.23 12.09
CA ASP A 37 -2.81 -1.64 12.48
C ASP A 37 -3.99 -2.56 12.13
N LEU A 38 -4.02 -3.14 10.94
CA LEU A 38 -5.06 -4.10 10.54
C LEU A 38 -5.10 -5.35 11.43
N LYS A 39 -3.92 -5.81 11.90
CA LYS A 39 -3.80 -7.01 12.73
C LYS A 39 -4.19 -6.76 14.18
N PHE A 40 -3.78 -5.64 14.76
CA PHE A 40 -3.82 -5.44 16.21
C PHE A 40 -4.77 -4.33 16.64
N ASN A 41 -4.98 -3.31 15.81
CA ASN A 41 -5.73 -2.11 16.17
C ASN A 41 -7.10 -2.02 15.47
N PHE A 42 -7.32 -2.81 14.43
CA PHE A 42 -8.56 -2.81 13.66
C PHE A 42 -9.54 -3.91 14.10
N VAL A 43 -10.59 -3.49 14.81
CA VAL A 43 -11.69 -4.36 15.24
C VAL A 43 -12.66 -4.58 14.08
N CYS A 44 -12.59 -5.76 13.47
CA CYS A 44 -13.44 -6.16 12.36
C CYS A 44 -13.61 -7.69 12.34
N HIS A 45 -14.47 -8.18 11.45
CA HIS A 45 -14.56 -9.60 11.16
C HIS A 45 -13.26 -10.13 10.54
N GLU A 46 -12.87 -11.35 10.89
CA GLU A 46 -11.65 -12.00 10.39
C GLU A 46 -11.58 -12.03 8.85
N ASP A 47 -12.71 -12.24 8.18
CA ASP A 47 -12.76 -12.30 6.72
C ASP A 47 -12.45 -10.93 6.09
N LEU A 48 -13.00 -9.85 6.66
CA LEU A 48 -12.70 -8.49 6.24
C LEU A 48 -11.24 -8.14 6.52
N ARG A 49 -10.69 -8.57 7.67
CA ARG A 49 -9.26 -8.37 7.98
C ARG A 49 -8.37 -9.02 6.93
N LYS A 50 -8.66 -10.28 6.58
CA LYS A 50 -7.90 -11.03 5.56
C LYS A 50 -7.96 -10.33 4.21
N GLU A 51 -9.14 -9.87 3.81
CA GLU A 51 -9.33 -9.13 2.56
C GLU A 51 -8.52 -7.83 2.56
N CYS A 52 -8.59 -7.04 3.63
CA CYS A 52 -7.80 -5.81 3.78
C CYS A 52 -6.29 -6.08 3.70
N LEU A 53 -5.79 -7.12 4.37
CA LEU A 53 -4.37 -7.50 4.32
C LEU A 53 -3.94 -7.92 2.91
N GLN A 54 -4.77 -8.68 2.20
CA GLN A 54 -4.52 -9.05 0.81
C GLN A 54 -4.49 -7.82 -0.10
N ASN A 55 -5.46 -6.91 0.06
CA ASN A 55 -5.55 -5.69 -0.72
C ASN A 55 -4.37 -4.74 -0.45
N LEU A 56 -3.91 -4.63 0.79
CA LEU A 56 -2.71 -3.88 1.17
C LEU A 56 -1.45 -4.46 0.52
N SER A 57 -1.28 -5.78 0.55
CA SER A 57 -0.16 -6.47 -0.10
C SER A 57 -0.16 -6.25 -1.62
N GLN A 58 -1.34 -6.27 -2.26
CA GLN A 58 -1.47 -5.96 -3.68
C GLN A 58 -1.13 -4.50 -3.99
N ALA A 59 -1.60 -3.56 -3.16
CA ALA A 59 -1.32 -2.14 -3.32
C ALA A 59 0.18 -1.84 -3.21
N SER A 60 0.84 -2.36 -2.18
CA SER A 60 2.29 -2.14 -1.97
C SER A 60 3.11 -2.74 -3.12
N LYS A 61 2.78 -3.95 -3.58
CA LYS A 61 3.44 -4.58 -4.73
C LYS A 61 3.31 -3.74 -6.00
N LYS A 62 2.12 -3.23 -6.31
CA LYS A 62 1.90 -2.35 -7.48
C LYS A 62 2.74 -1.08 -7.39
N LEU A 63 2.81 -0.45 -6.22
CA LEU A 63 3.60 0.76 -6.00
C LEU A 63 5.09 0.49 -6.17
N LEU A 64 5.62 -0.60 -5.61
CA LEU A 64 7.02 -0.98 -5.76
C LEU A 64 7.38 -1.24 -7.23
N GLN A 65 6.53 -1.98 -7.96
CA GLN A 65 6.72 -2.22 -9.39
C GLN A 65 6.67 -0.93 -10.22
N ALA A 66 5.81 0.02 -9.86
CA ALA A 66 5.76 1.32 -10.51
C ALA A 66 7.05 2.15 -10.27
N THR A 67 7.65 2.03 -9.08
CA THR A 67 8.97 2.62 -8.80
C THR A 67 10.07 1.95 -9.61
N ASP A 68 10.02 0.63 -9.78
CA ASP A 68 10.98 -0.13 -10.60
C ASP A 68 10.97 0.30 -12.07
N GLN A 69 9.78 0.43 -12.68
CA GLN A 69 9.62 0.78 -14.10
C GLN A 69 10.07 2.22 -14.46
N LYS A 70 10.27 3.10 -13.47
CA LYS A 70 10.82 4.44 -13.70
C LYS A 70 12.35 4.48 -13.71
N LEU A 71 13.02 3.52 -13.09
CA LEU A 71 14.49 3.44 -13.08
C LEU A 71 15.06 2.93 -14.41
N GLU A 72 14.27 2.22 -15.22
CA GLU A 72 14.69 1.70 -16.54
C GLU A 72 14.54 2.72 -17.69
N LYS A 73 13.97 3.90 -17.45
CA LYS A 73 13.72 4.93 -18.47
C LYS A 73 14.68 6.12 -18.43
N ILE A 74 15.93 5.91 -18.04
CA ILE A 74 16.99 6.91 -18.25
C ILE A 74 17.63 6.59 -19.60
N PRO A 75 17.36 7.34 -20.69
CA PRO A 75 18.20 7.25 -21.88
C PRO A 75 19.57 7.82 -21.53
N CYS A 76 20.63 7.08 -21.89
CA CYS A 76 21.99 7.60 -21.91
C CYS A 76 22.10 8.84 -22.80
#